data_AF-A0A370DC38-F1
#
_entry.id   AF-A0A370DC38-F1
#
_cell.length_a   1.000
_cell.length_b   1.000
_cell.length_c   1.000
_cell.angle_alpha   90.00
_cell.angle_beta   90.00
_cell.angle_gamma   90.00
#
_symmetry.space_group_name_H-M   'P 1'
#
loop_
_entity.id
_entity.type
_entity.pdbx_description
1 polymer ?
#
loop_
_entity_poly.entity_id
_entity_poly.type
_entity_poly.pdbx_seq_one_letter_code
_entity_poly.pdbx_strand_id
1 'polypeptide(L)'
;MKVVEGDIINDEWTLSPNGDSLILSDDRRIMITNNVASVDILTEEKARGLTGAAAGAVLGFLVAGPLGTAVGASMGAGGKNKILASVSLNSGELFIAEMTHSEFKTIKSKYVSSTQNKKLLQNSNGTLSSKKPTNKSKVISKNSKEGEDLYEKLPRVIKGRSKKTIDIPVLQLLESWQIEASKSGVFAEKLLSYTHNNIQKLNTFKWRHFDLLINTDKEQEECFYYALRKYSRELSGEMKGKKLLPIDEDKINYTIKQLTRECSEISAKIEENEFNLKHASFFSKGDLNRKINDLESSLISIEKKLKTAKKKVKNSKKITKNQKIVNDKSKEEKQVIDFSASILNPSKVDSNWNKTEGVFLGDKELWEIIKLSKSLESDKQIKSKDSDVNQSKVKYKNVEDKAREEILLEKNSLDISIEDRLLSLKNLKEKGLITEEEYDARRTDIIQSI
;
A
#
# COMPACT_ATOMS: atom_id res chain seq x y z
N MET A 1 19.59 18.68 -27.94
CA MET A 1 18.72 18.41 -26.78
C MET A 1 19.32 19.04 -25.52
N LYS A 2 18.53 19.63 -24.62
CA LYS A 2 19.04 20.20 -23.35
C LYS A 2 18.39 19.50 -22.17
N VAL A 3 19.18 18.86 -21.31
CA VAL A 3 18.66 18.23 -20.09
C VAL A 3 18.39 19.32 -19.07
N VAL A 4 17.16 19.34 -18.55
CA VAL A 4 16.70 20.34 -17.61
C VAL A 4 16.80 19.82 -16.18
N GLU A 5 16.50 18.54 -15.97
CA GLU A 5 16.53 17.88 -14.66
C GLU A 5 16.59 16.37 -14.83
N GLY A 6 17.27 15.64 -13.94
CA GLY A 6 17.18 14.18 -13.87
C GLY A 6 18.38 13.54 -13.21
N ASP A 7 18.49 12.22 -13.41
CA ASP A 7 19.60 11.41 -12.90
C ASP A 7 20.88 11.58 -13.74
N ILE A 8 20.81 12.27 -14.88
CA ILE A 8 21.95 12.58 -15.74
C ILE A 8 22.30 14.08 -15.67
N ILE A 9 23.49 14.42 -16.13
CA ILE A 9 24.04 15.77 -16.01
C ILE A 9 23.18 16.78 -16.78
N ASN A 10 22.78 17.84 -16.06
CA ASN A 10 22.00 18.97 -16.55
C ASN A 10 22.85 19.85 -17.48
N ASP A 11 22.96 19.48 -18.75
CA ASP A 11 23.74 20.18 -19.77
C ASP A 11 23.13 20.00 -21.18
N GLU A 12 23.76 20.57 -22.21
CA GLU A 12 23.40 20.38 -23.61
C GLU A 12 23.98 19.07 -24.17
N TRP A 13 23.07 18.16 -24.51
CA TRP A 13 23.37 16.88 -25.12
C TRP A 13 23.03 16.90 -26.61
N THR A 14 24.00 16.52 -27.43
CA THR A 14 23.80 16.37 -28.87
C THR A 14 23.45 14.93 -29.21
N LEU A 15 22.39 14.74 -30.01
CA LEU A 15 22.11 13.42 -30.56
C LEU A 15 23.19 13.10 -31.60
N SER A 16 23.83 11.94 -31.49
CA SER A 16 24.85 11.54 -32.46
C SER A 16 24.26 11.47 -33.87
N PRO A 17 25.05 11.68 -34.94
CA PRO A 17 24.54 11.69 -36.32
C PRO A 17 23.76 10.42 -36.70
N ASN A 18 24.13 9.28 -36.11
CA ASN A 18 23.47 7.99 -36.33
C ASN A 18 22.18 7.83 -35.49
N GLY A 19 22.05 8.63 -34.43
CA GLY A 19 20.93 8.63 -33.49
C GLY A 19 21.11 7.72 -32.27
N ASP A 20 22.24 7.00 -32.18
CA ASP A 20 22.39 5.88 -31.25
C ASP A 20 22.85 6.29 -29.85
N SER A 21 23.34 7.51 -29.69
CA SER A 21 23.89 8.02 -28.43
C SER A 21 23.61 9.50 -28.25
N LEU A 22 23.47 9.92 -26.99
CA LEU A 22 23.60 11.31 -26.58
C LEU A 22 25.07 11.58 -26.28
N ILE A 23 25.63 12.65 -26.83
CA ILE A 23 27.01 13.06 -26.66
C ILE A 23 27.03 14.41 -25.94
N LEU A 24 27.74 14.45 -24.81
CA LEU A 24 28.03 15.67 -24.06
C LEU A 24 29.30 16.34 -24.62
N SER A 25 29.45 17.64 -24.38
CA SER A 25 30.57 18.46 -24.86
C SER A 25 31.97 17.94 -24.48
N ASP A 26 32.07 17.13 -23.42
CA ASP A 26 33.30 16.50 -22.94
C ASP A 26 33.45 15.03 -23.35
N ASP A 27 32.82 14.65 -24.46
CA ASP A 27 32.85 13.29 -25.05
C ASP A 27 32.19 12.19 -24.20
N ARG A 28 31.50 12.53 -23.10
CA ARG A 28 30.67 11.56 -22.38
C ARG A 28 29.48 11.12 -23.24
N ARG A 29 29.21 9.82 -23.27
CA ARG A 29 28.18 9.21 -24.13
C ARG A 29 27.17 8.41 -23.32
N ILE A 30 25.90 8.64 -23.59
CA ILE A 30 24.81 7.78 -23.12
C ILE A 30 24.26 7.04 -24.34
N MET A 31 24.32 5.71 -24.32
CA MET A 31 23.72 4.89 -25.36
C MET A 31 22.19 4.94 -25.24
N ILE A 32 21.52 5.33 -26.32
CA ILE A 32 20.06 5.40 -26.41
C ILE A 32 19.51 4.09 -27.00
N THR A 33 20.25 3.50 -27.94
CA THR A 33 19.85 2.27 -28.63
C THR A 33 19.62 1.13 -27.65
N ASN A 34 18.40 0.55 -27.66
CA ASN A 34 17.93 -0.49 -26.74
C ASN A 34 17.97 -0.13 -25.25
N ASN A 35 18.21 1.14 -24.91
CA ASN A 35 18.29 1.59 -23.53
C ASN A 35 17.19 2.59 -23.16
N VAL A 36 16.31 2.96 -24.09
CA VAL A 36 15.14 3.80 -23.78
C VAL A 36 13.93 2.91 -23.47
N ALA A 37 13.41 3.03 -22.25
CA ALA A 37 12.19 2.36 -21.81
C ALA A 37 10.93 3.09 -22.31
N SER A 38 10.91 4.42 -22.16
CA SER A 38 9.79 5.26 -22.59
C SER A 38 10.22 6.70 -22.85
N VAL A 39 9.47 7.38 -23.73
CA VAL A 39 9.58 8.81 -23.97
C VAL A 39 8.19 9.40 -24.07
N ASP A 40 7.89 10.34 -23.17
CA ASP A 40 6.58 10.95 -23.05
C ASP A 40 6.69 12.48 -23.07
N ILE A 41 5.82 13.12 -23.87
CA ILE A 41 5.67 14.58 -23.83
C ILE A 41 5.01 14.92 -22.49
N LEU A 42 5.62 15.83 -21.76
CA LEU A 42 5.08 16.30 -20.49
C LEU A 42 3.97 17.31 -20.75
N THR A 43 2.75 16.90 -20.41
CA THR A 43 1.58 17.78 -20.28
C THR A 43 1.19 17.88 -18.81
N GLU A 44 0.43 18.92 -18.43
CA GLU A 44 0.02 19.14 -17.03
C GLU A 44 -0.62 17.91 -16.38
N GLU A 45 -1.38 17.14 -17.16
CA GLU A 45 -2.04 15.91 -16.72
C GLU A 45 -1.08 14.74 -16.52
N LYS A 46 -0.04 14.62 -17.36
CA LYS A 46 0.95 13.53 -17.28
C LYS A 46 2.02 13.75 -16.22
N ALA A 47 2.36 15.02 -15.96
CA ALA A 47 3.27 15.46 -14.91
C ALA A 47 2.95 14.90 -13.52
N ARG A 48 1.65 14.76 -13.19
CA ARG A 48 1.18 14.25 -11.89
C ARG A 48 1.40 12.75 -11.69
N GLY A 49 1.74 12.01 -12.76
CA GLY A 49 1.95 10.56 -12.73
C GLY A 49 3.41 10.11 -12.69
N LEU A 50 4.37 11.02 -12.83
CA LEU A 50 5.79 10.68 -12.65
C LEU A 50 6.13 10.64 -11.15
N THR A 51 7.04 9.75 -10.75
CA THR A 51 7.57 9.64 -9.38
C THR A 51 9.10 9.71 -9.43
N GLY A 52 9.72 10.53 -8.58
CA GLY A 52 11.18 10.73 -8.52
C GLY A 52 11.59 12.21 -8.52
N ALA A 53 12.89 12.49 -8.49
CA ALA A 53 13.42 13.88 -8.48
C ALA A 53 12.93 14.70 -9.69
N ALA A 54 12.92 14.08 -10.87
CA ALA A 54 12.34 14.65 -12.08
C ALA A 54 10.84 14.99 -11.93
N ALA A 55 10.06 14.16 -11.21
CA ALA A 55 8.65 14.46 -10.95
C ALA A 55 8.47 15.66 -10.01
N GLY A 56 9.36 15.82 -9.03
CA GLY A 56 9.37 16.97 -8.13
C GLY A 56 9.61 18.29 -8.88
N ALA A 57 10.54 18.29 -9.83
CA ALA A 57 10.82 19.46 -10.66
C ALA A 57 9.68 19.79 -11.63
N VAL A 58 9.04 18.78 -12.22
CA VAL A 58 7.88 18.98 -13.12
C VAL A 58 6.67 19.50 -12.34
N LEU A 59 6.41 18.97 -11.14
CA LEU A 59 5.36 19.50 -10.27
C LEU A 59 5.68 20.92 -9.80
N GLY A 60 6.94 21.22 -9.45
CA GLY A 60 7.38 22.55 -9.08
C GLY A 60 7.16 23.58 -10.19
N PHE A 61 7.47 23.20 -11.43
CA PHE A 61 7.27 24.01 -12.63
C PHE A 61 5.78 24.28 -12.92
N LEU A 62 4.93 23.26 -12.76
CA LEU A 62 3.49 23.35 -13.03
C LEU A 62 2.69 24.07 -11.94
N VAL A 63 3.11 23.97 -10.68
CA VAL A 63 2.37 24.53 -9.54
C VAL A 63 2.78 25.97 -9.24
N ALA A 64 4.05 26.35 -9.40
CA ALA A 64 4.55 27.66 -9.01
C ALA A 64 4.56 28.71 -10.14
N GLY A 65 4.31 28.30 -11.39
CA GLY A 65 4.38 29.20 -12.54
C GLY A 65 5.78 29.88 -12.68
N PRO A 66 5.87 30.98 -13.45
CA PRO A 66 7.14 31.66 -13.80
C PRO A 66 7.96 32.26 -12.64
N LEU A 67 7.57 32.03 -11.38
CA LEU A 67 8.37 32.39 -10.19
C LEU A 67 9.23 31.23 -9.68
N GLY A 68 9.05 30.01 -10.19
CA GLY A 68 10.02 28.90 -10.05
C GLY A 68 11.25 29.05 -10.97
N THR A 69 11.48 30.25 -11.48
CA THR A 69 12.23 30.53 -12.70
C THR A 69 13.41 31.46 -12.42
N ALA A 70 14.33 31.05 -11.54
CA ALA A 70 15.71 31.55 -11.62
C ALA A 70 16.50 30.90 -12.76
N VAL A 71 15.95 29.84 -13.39
CA VAL A 71 16.56 29.12 -14.52
C VAL A 71 15.94 29.50 -15.88
N GLY A 72 14.74 30.09 -15.92
CA GLY A 72 14.07 30.49 -17.17
C GLY A 72 14.20 31.96 -17.51
N ALA A 73 15.36 32.57 -17.22
CA ALA A 73 15.80 33.77 -17.94
C ALA A 73 16.37 33.43 -19.34
N SER A 74 16.56 32.14 -19.67
CA SER A 74 17.04 31.72 -21.00
C SER A 74 15.93 31.40 -22.01
N MET A 75 14.65 31.36 -21.59
CA MET A 75 13.52 31.06 -22.48
C MET A 75 12.85 32.31 -23.09
N GLY A 76 13.37 33.50 -22.82
CA GLY A 76 12.95 34.74 -23.50
C GLY A 76 13.55 34.93 -24.90
N ALA A 77 14.52 34.10 -25.30
CA ALA A 77 15.22 34.22 -26.58
C ALA A 77 15.59 32.83 -27.13
N GLY A 78 14.66 32.13 -27.80
CA GLY A 78 15.08 31.03 -28.69
C GLY A 78 14.09 29.90 -28.91
N GLY A 79 13.25 30.05 -29.94
CA GLY A 79 12.81 28.93 -30.78
C GLY A 79 11.40 28.40 -30.51
N LYS A 80 10.46 28.75 -31.40
CA LYS A 80 9.04 28.35 -31.41
C LYS A 80 8.75 26.84 -31.54
N ASN A 81 9.76 25.95 -31.41
CA ASN A 81 9.66 24.53 -31.78
C ASN A 81 10.27 23.54 -30.75
N LYS A 82 10.51 23.96 -29.50
CA LYS A 82 10.99 23.07 -28.43
C LYS A 82 9.82 22.52 -27.60
N ILE A 83 9.89 21.24 -27.23
CA ILE A 83 8.96 20.54 -26.35
C ILE A 83 9.73 19.97 -25.14
N LEU A 84 9.02 19.84 -24.02
CA LEU A 84 9.55 19.18 -22.83
C LEU A 84 9.10 17.72 -22.82
N ALA A 85 10.05 16.79 -22.74
CA ALA A 85 9.75 15.36 -22.68
C ALA A 85 10.53 14.68 -21.55
N SER A 86 9.88 13.72 -20.89
CA SER A 86 10.54 12.80 -19.96
C SER A 86 11.05 11.58 -20.72
N VAL A 87 12.31 11.23 -20.49
CA VAL A 87 12.97 10.04 -21.02
C VAL A 87 13.28 9.12 -19.85
N SER A 88 12.77 7.89 -19.90
CA SER A 88 13.13 6.82 -18.96
C SER A 88 14.04 5.83 -19.65
N LEU A 89 15.15 5.49 -19.03
CA LEU A 89 16.07 4.47 -19.52
C LEU A 89 15.74 3.10 -18.94
N ASN A 90 16.15 2.03 -19.62
CA ASN A 90 16.00 0.65 -19.14
C ASN A 90 16.88 0.37 -17.91
N SER A 91 17.91 1.19 -17.68
CA SER A 91 18.72 1.22 -16.45
C SER A 91 17.93 1.70 -15.21
N GLY A 92 16.77 2.34 -15.41
CA GLY A 92 15.97 2.95 -14.34
C GLY A 92 16.23 4.45 -14.16
N GLU A 93 17.25 5.00 -14.83
CA GLU A 93 17.52 6.45 -14.83
C GLU A 93 16.40 7.21 -15.55
N LEU A 94 16.04 8.36 -15.01
CA LEU A 94 14.99 9.24 -15.52
C LEU A 94 15.52 10.65 -15.67
N PHE A 95 15.26 11.27 -16.82
CA PHE A 95 15.56 12.68 -17.01
C PHE A 95 14.54 13.38 -17.89
N ILE A 96 14.53 14.70 -17.79
CA ILE A 96 13.66 15.61 -18.52
C ILE A 96 14.54 16.46 -19.41
N ALA A 97 14.16 16.53 -20.68
CA ALA A 97 14.90 17.32 -21.63
C ALA A 97 13.96 18.20 -22.48
N GLU A 98 14.47 19.39 -22.77
CA GLU A 98 13.98 20.21 -23.88
C GLU A 98 14.56 19.66 -25.18
N MET A 99 13.67 19.32 -26.11
CA MET A 99 14.03 18.78 -27.40
C MET A 99 13.12 19.32 -28.49
N THR A 100 13.59 19.30 -29.72
CA THR A 100 12.78 19.60 -30.90
C THR A 100 11.82 18.44 -31.21
N HIS A 101 10.76 18.73 -31.95
CA HIS A 101 9.80 17.69 -32.37
C HIS A 101 10.46 16.59 -33.23
N SER A 102 11.51 16.93 -34.00
CA SER A 102 12.31 15.99 -34.78
C SER A 102 13.16 15.07 -33.91
N GLU A 103 13.82 15.60 -32.87
CA GLU A 103 14.58 14.80 -31.90
C GLU A 103 13.65 13.83 -31.17
N PHE A 104 12.51 14.30 -30.66
CA PHE A 104 11.51 13.47 -29.99
C PHE A 104 10.99 12.33 -30.89
N LYS A 105 10.63 12.65 -32.14
CA LYS A 105 10.14 11.65 -33.09
C LYS A 105 11.22 10.60 -33.41
N THR A 106 12.48 11.03 -33.53
CA THR A 106 13.62 10.13 -33.76
C THR A 106 13.79 9.16 -32.60
N ILE A 107 13.82 9.68 -31.36
CA ILE A 107 14.00 8.83 -30.17
C ILE A 107 12.81 7.87 -30.01
N LYS A 108 11.58 8.38 -30.17
CA LYS A 108 10.36 7.59 -30.01
C LYS A 108 10.20 6.49 -31.07
N SER A 109 10.51 6.79 -32.33
CA SER A 109 10.31 5.83 -33.43
C SER A 109 11.42 4.77 -33.52
N LYS A 110 12.66 5.13 -33.18
CA LYS A 110 13.80 4.21 -33.26
C LYS A 110 14.02 3.38 -32.00
N TYR A 111 13.71 3.90 -30.82
CA TYR A 111 14.22 3.33 -29.57
C TYR A 111 13.18 3.02 -28.51
N VAL A 112 11.92 3.46 -28.67
CA VAL A 112 10.80 2.91 -27.88
C VAL A 112 10.34 1.64 -28.57
N SER A 113 10.98 0.53 -28.22
CA SER A 113 10.69 -0.78 -28.82
C SER A 113 9.20 -1.10 -28.79
N SER A 114 8.74 -1.61 -29.93
CA SER A 114 7.44 -2.23 -30.18
C SER A 114 7.22 -3.47 -29.29
N THR A 115 7.08 -3.27 -27.98
CA THR A 115 6.73 -4.32 -27.00
C THR A 115 5.21 -4.53 -26.94
N GLN A 116 4.55 -4.53 -28.11
CA GLN A 116 3.20 -5.07 -28.26
C GLN A 116 3.20 -6.13 -29.34
N ASN A 117 3.03 -7.37 -28.87
CA ASN A 117 2.66 -8.53 -29.65
C ASN A 117 1.62 -8.17 -30.73
N LYS A 118 2.05 -8.19 -32.00
CA LYS A 118 1.20 -8.35 -33.18
C LYS A 118 0.52 -9.72 -33.12
N LYS A 119 -0.60 -9.84 -32.40
CA LYS A 119 -1.54 -10.97 -32.52
C LYS A 119 -2.87 -10.61 -31.87
N LEU A 120 -3.60 -9.65 -32.43
CA LEU A 120 -5.05 -9.42 -32.21
C LEU A 120 -5.53 -8.30 -33.14
N LEU A 121 -5.49 -8.56 -34.44
CA LEU A 121 -6.14 -7.73 -35.45
C LEU A 121 -6.58 -8.65 -36.58
N GLN A 122 -7.72 -9.31 -36.35
CA GLN A 122 -8.65 -9.85 -37.35
C GLN A 122 -9.76 -10.56 -36.58
N ASN A 123 -10.84 -9.82 -36.28
CA ASN A 123 -12.23 -10.29 -36.26
C ASN A 123 -13.10 -9.24 -35.56
N SER A 124 -13.57 -8.27 -36.34
CA SER A 124 -14.72 -7.46 -35.98
C SER A 124 -15.49 -7.08 -37.26
N ASN A 125 -16.18 -8.07 -37.84
CA ASN A 125 -17.39 -7.81 -38.59
C ASN A 125 -18.56 -7.97 -37.61
N GLY A 126 -19.15 -6.84 -37.21
CA GLY A 126 -20.20 -6.80 -36.19
C GLY A 126 -20.95 -5.48 -36.23
N THR A 127 -21.73 -5.32 -37.30
CA THR A 127 -23.04 -4.65 -37.42
C THR A 127 -23.36 -3.51 -36.45
N LEU A 128 -23.41 -2.29 -37.01
CA LEU A 128 -24.04 -1.12 -36.41
C LEU A 128 -25.51 -1.40 -36.07
N SER A 129 -25.88 -1.19 -34.80
CA SER A 129 -27.27 -1.00 -34.39
C SER A 129 -27.34 0.24 -33.49
N SER A 130 -27.79 1.34 -34.09
CA SER A 130 -28.17 2.58 -33.45
C SER A 130 -29.24 2.37 -32.37
N LYS A 131 -28.96 2.77 -31.12
CA LYS A 131 -30.00 3.10 -30.14
C LYS A 131 -29.77 4.50 -29.58
N LYS A 132 -30.78 5.35 -29.78
CA LYS A 132 -30.88 6.76 -29.35
C LYS A 132 -30.67 6.92 -27.84
N PRO A 133 -30.05 8.03 -27.39
CA PRO A 133 -30.00 8.38 -25.97
C PRO A 133 -31.33 9.01 -25.54
N THR A 134 -31.99 8.42 -24.54
CA THR A 134 -33.10 9.03 -23.83
C THR A 134 -32.57 9.96 -22.75
N ASN A 135 -32.87 11.25 -22.91
CA ASN A 135 -32.66 12.31 -21.93
C ASN A 135 -33.26 11.92 -20.57
N LYS A 136 -32.42 11.84 -19.53
CA LYS A 136 -32.87 11.96 -18.14
C LYS A 136 -32.39 13.29 -17.57
N SER A 137 -33.39 14.10 -17.27
CA SER A 137 -33.36 15.41 -16.64
C SER A 137 -32.53 15.44 -15.35
N LYS A 138 -31.65 16.43 -15.29
CA LYS A 138 -30.94 16.93 -14.11
C LYS A 138 -31.97 17.39 -13.07
N VAL A 139 -32.11 16.66 -11.97
CA VAL A 139 -32.71 17.18 -10.75
C VAL A 139 -31.56 17.64 -9.86
N ILE A 140 -31.45 18.95 -9.71
CA ILE A 140 -30.54 19.62 -8.79
C ILE A 140 -31.21 19.59 -7.42
N SER A 141 -30.79 18.66 -6.55
CA SER A 141 -31.10 18.75 -5.12
C SER A 141 -29.95 19.48 -4.41
N LYS A 142 -30.17 20.75 -4.08
CA LYS A 142 -29.36 21.52 -3.14
C LYS A 142 -29.70 21.09 -1.71
N ASN A 143 -28.64 21.01 -0.90
CA ASN A 143 -28.59 21.08 0.57
C ASN A 143 -28.95 19.83 1.38
N SER A 144 -27.90 19.07 1.74
CA SER A 144 -27.67 18.63 3.12
C SER A 144 -26.18 18.77 3.42
N LYS A 145 -25.85 19.63 4.38
CA LYS A 145 -24.48 19.78 4.89
C LYS A 145 -24.13 18.63 5.84
N GLU A 146 -22.85 18.27 5.78
CA GLU A 146 -22.02 17.79 6.90
C GLU A 146 -22.26 16.37 7.41
N GLY A 147 -21.97 15.43 6.52
CA GLY A 147 -21.10 14.31 6.82
C GLY A 147 -20.41 13.94 5.52
N GLU A 148 -19.23 14.51 5.23
CA GLU A 148 -18.41 14.00 4.11
C GLU A 148 -18.16 12.52 4.41
N ASP A 149 -18.89 11.65 3.71
CA ASP A 149 -18.71 10.23 3.82
C ASP A 149 -17.30 9.95 3.29
N LEU A 150 -16.33 9.80 4.19
CA LEU A 150 -14.89 9.70 3.88
C LEU A 150 -14.58 8.56 2.89
N TYR A 151 -15.55 7.69 2.65
CA TYR A 151 -15.58 6.65 1.62
C TYR A 151 -15.63 7.19 0.19
N GLU A 152 -16.20 8.38 -0.06
CA GLU A 152 -16.20 8.99 -1.39
C GLU A 152 -14.78 9.36 -1.86
N LYS A 153 -13.84 9.52 -0.90
CA LYS A 153 -12.43 9.81 -1.15
C LYS A 153 -11.56 8.55 -1.28
N LEU A 154 -12.14 7.35 -1.26
CA LEU A 154 -11.37 6.11 -1.43
C LEU A 154 -10.91 6.01 -2.90
N PRO A 155 -9.61 5.86 -3.18
CA PRO A 155 -9.15 5.77 -4.56
C PRO A 155 -9.78 4.57 -5.26
N ARG A 156 -10.11 4.74 -6.53
CA ARG A 156 -10.66 3.64 -7.34
C ARG A 156 -9.60 2.55 -7.50
N VAL A 157 -10.06 1.30 -7.58
CA VAL A 157 -9.19 0.15 -7.90
C VAL A 157 -8.43 0.46 -9.20
N ILE A 158 -7.11 0.29 -9.20
CA ILE A 158 -6.27 0.48 -10.38
C ILE A 158 -6.72 -0.52 -11.45
N LYS A 159 -7.00 0.00 -12.66
CA LYS A 159 -7.54 -0.80 -13.77
C LYS A 159 -6.60 -1.96 -14.11
N GLY A 160 -7.14 -3.16 -14.28
CA GLY A 160 -6.38 -4.36 -14.62
C GLY A 160 -5.85 -5.16 -13.42
N ARG A 161 -5.96 -4.64 -12.19
CA ARG A 161 -5.57 -5.39 -10.99
C ARG A 161 -6.59 -6.48 -10.65
N SER A 162 -6.08 -7.65 -10.31
CA SER A 162 -6.87 -8.82 -9.92
C SER A 162 -7.50 -8.66 -8.53
N LYS A 163 -8.56 -9.43 -8.25
CA LYS A 163 -9.11 -9.61 -6.90
C LYS A 163 -8.38 -10.69 -6.07
N LYS A 164 -7.38 -11.35 -6.67
CA LYS A 164 -6.59 -12.39 -5.98
C LYS A 164 -5.77 -11.77 -4.85
N THR A 165 -5.53 -12.56 -3.82
CA THR A 165 -4.61 -12.23 -2.72
C THR A 165 -3.19 -12.09 -3.26
N ILE A 166 -2.46 -11.10 -2.76
CA ILE A 166 -1.05 -10.86 -3.06
C ILE A 166 -0.20 -11.38 -1.91
N ASP A 167 0.93 -11.99 -2.26
CA ASP A 167 1.88 -12.51 -1.28
C ASP A 167 2.40 -11.37 -0.39
N ILE A 168 2.51 -11.67 0.90
CA ILE A 168 2.99 -10.71 1.89
C ILE A 168 4.51 -10.62 1.73
N PRO A 169 5.10 -9.41 1.70
CA PRO A 169 6.55 -9.27 1.72
C PRO A 169 7.14 -9.87 3.02
N VAL A 170 8.46 -10.07 3.05
CA VAL A 170 9.13 -10.50 4.29
C VAL A 170 9.03 -9.38 5.32
N LEU A 171 8.36 -9.64 6.43
CA LEU A 171 8.11 -8.67 7.51
C LEU A 171 8.77 -9.18 8.80
N GLN A 172 9.93 -8.62 9.15
CA GLN A 172 10.72 -9.04 10.31
C GLN A 172 9.93 -9.03 11.62
N LEU A 173 9.07 -8.02 11.80
CA LEU A 173 8.22 -7.91 12.99
C LEU A 173 7.24 -9.08 13.11
N LEU A 174 6.57 -9.45 12.02
CA LEU A 174 5.65 -10.60 11.98
C LEU A 174 6.37 -11.93 12.29
N GLU A 175 7.59 -12.12 11.78
CA GLU A 175 8.41 -13.31 12.08
C GLU A 175 8.74 -13.39 13.58
N SER A 176 9.12 -12.26 14.19
CA SER A 176 9.41 -12.19 15.63
C SER A 176 8.19 -12.55 16.48
N TRP A 177 7.01 -12.08 16.08
CA TRP A 177 5.75 -12.41 16.75
C TRP A 177 5.39 -13.89 16.60
N GLN A 178 5.74 -14.51 15.47
CA GLN A 178 5.47 -15.93 15.23
C GLN A 178 6.31 -16.82 16.14
N ILE A 179 7.58 -16.48 16.34
CA ILE A 179 8.46 -17.17 17.30
C ILE A 179 7.89 -17.03 18.72
N GLU A 180 7.46 -15.84 19.11
CA GLU A 180 6.95 -15.59 20.46
C GLU A 180 5.57 -16.23 20.72
N ALA A 181 4.72 -16.30 19.70
CA ALA A 181 3.43 -16.96 19.78
C ALA A 181 3.59 -18.47 20.01
N SER A 182 4.53 -19.12 19.32
CA SER A 182 4.79 -20.55 19.50
C SER A 182 5.32 -20.90 20.90
N LYS A 183 6.03 -19.99 21.56
CA LYS A 183 6.40 -20.15 22.98
C LYS A 183 5.20 -19.93 23.91
N SER A 184 4.37 -18.95 23.56
CA SER A 184 3.23 -18.51 24.39
C SER A 184 2.07 -19.49 24.36
N GLY A 185 1.91 -20.26 23.29
CA GLY A 185 0.97 -21.40 23.19
C GLY A 185 -0.12 -21.23 22.14
N VAL A 186 -1.03 -22.21 22.08
CA VAL A 186 -2.01 -22.38 20.97
C VAL A 186 -2.96 -21.20 20.78
N PHE A 187 -3.35 -20.49 21.84
CA PHE A 187 -4.22 -19.32 21.72
C PHE A 187 -3.49 -18.10 21.15
N ALA A 188 -2.20 -17.93 21.46
CA ALA A 188 -1.36 -16.91 20.85
C ALA A 188 -1.15 -17.17 19.35
N GLU A 189 -0.87 -18.43 18.97
CA GLU A 189 -0.77 -18.83 17.55
C GLU A 189 -2.09 -18.59 16.80
N LYS A 190 -3.22 -18.90 17.45
CA LYS A 190 -4.54 -18.62 16.89
C LYS A 190 -4.76 -17.13 16.70
N LEU A 191 -4.43 -16.27 17.67
CA LEU A 191 -4.49 -14.81 17.50
C LEU A 191 -3.61 -14.36 16.31
N LEU A 192 -2.40 -14.90 16.19
CA LEU A 192 -1.50 -14.58 15.08
C LEU A 192 -2.06 -14.96 13.71
N SER A 193 -2.83 -16.05 13.63
CA SER A 193 -3.53 -16.40 12.40
C SER A 193 -4.56 -15.34 11.99
N TYR A 194 -5.23 -14.67 12.94
CA TYR A 194 -6.10 -13.52 12.65
C TYR A 194 -5.29 -12.31 12.20
N THR A 195 -4.17 -12.03 12.86
CA THR A 195 -3.25 -10.95 12.47
C THR A 195 -2.74 -11.14 11.04
N HIS A 196 -2.27 -12.35 10.70
CA HIS A 196 -1.79 -12.68 9.36
C HIS A 196 -2.87 -12.46 8.29
N ASN A 197 -4.10 -12.90 8.56
CA ASN A 197 -5.24 -12.67 7.67
C ASN A 197 -5.55 -11.17 7.48
N ASN A 198 -5.41 -10.36 8.54
CA ASN A 198 -5.61 -8.91 8.47
C ASN A 198 -4.50 -8.23 7.66
N ILE A 199 -3.23 -8.62 7.88
CA ILE A 199 -2.07 -8.14 7.11
C ILE A 199 -2.24 -8.49 5.63
N GLN A 200 -2.67 -9.72 5.29
CA GLN A 200 -2.89 -10.12 3.90
C GLN A 200 -3.97 -9.28 3.21
N LYS A 201 -5.05 -8.96 3.93
CA LYS A 201 -6.12 -8.08 3.44
C LYS A 201 -5.60 -6.67 3.19
N LEU A 202 -4.86 -6.10 4.15
CA LEU A 202 -4.28 -4.76 4.01
C LEU A 202 -3.27 -4.71 2.86
N ASN A 203 -2.41 -5.73 2.72
CA ASN A 203 -1.43 -5.81 1.63
C ASN A 203 -2.12 -5.87 0.26
N THR A 204 -3.13 -6.72 0.13
CA THR A 204 -3.94 -6.82 -1.09
C THR A 204 -4.66 -5.50 -1.38
N PHE A 205 -5.17 -4.82 -0.35
CA PHE A 205 -5.84 -3.53 -0.50
C PHE A 205 -4.87 -2.43 -0.93
N LYS A 206 -3.70 -2.30 -0.28
CA LYS A 206 -2.64 -1.35 -0.66
C LYS A 206 -2.22 -1.54 -2.12
N TRP A 207 -2.02 -2.79 -2.53
CA TRP A 207 -1.61 -3.10 -3.91
C TRP A 207 -2.69 -2.73 -4.93
N ARG A 208 -3.96 -3.03 -4.63
CA ARG A 208 -5.08 -2.77 -5.56
C ARG A 208 -5.39 -1.29 -5.75
N HIS A 209 -5.21 -0.49 -4.71
CA HIS A 209 -5.65 0.91 -4.70
C HIS A 209 -4.50 1.93 -4.79
N PHE A 210 -3.28 1.55 -4.44
CA PHE A 210 -2.13 2.46 -4.35
C PHE A 210 -0.87 1.94 -5.04
N ASP A 211 -0.86 0.70 -5.54
CA ASP A 211 0.35 0.02 -6.05
C ASP A 211 1.48 -0.03 -5.01
N LEU A 212 1.11 -0.17 -3.74
CA LEU A 212 2.03 -0.26 -2.60
C LEU A 212 1.86 -1.61 -1.89
N LEU A 213 2.90 -2.06 -1.21
CA LEU A 213 2.86 -3.18 -0.28
C LEU A 213 2.91 -2.68 1.17
N ILE A 214 2.57 -3.54 2.12
CA ILE A 214 2.83 -3.25 3.54
C ILE A 214 4.33 -3.14 3.75
N ASN A 215 4.76 -2.08 4.42
CA ASN A 215 6.18 -1.76 4.56
C ASN A 215 6.52 -1.12 5.91
N THR A 216 5.56 -0.96 6.82
CA THR A 216 5.80 -0.35 8.13
C THR A 216 5.35 -1.26 9.26
N ASP A 217 6.07 -1.19 10.38
CA ASP A 217 5.72 -1.90 11.61
C ASP A 217 4.36 -1.46 12.15
N LYS A 218 4.06 -0.15 12.07
CA LYS A 218 2.79 0.42 12.52
C LYS A 218 1.57 -0.17 11.80
N GLU A 219 1.68 -0.40 10.49
CA GLU A 219 0.59 -1.06 9.74
C GLU A 219 0.33 -2.48 10.25
N GLN A 220 1.40 -3.19 10.64
CA GLN A 220 1.30 -4.53 11.22
C GLN A 220 0.71 -4.48 12.64
N GLU A 221 1.14 -3.52 13.47
CA GLU A 221 0.60 -3.29 14.82
C GLU A 221 -0.91 -3.00 14.78
N GLU A 222 -1.36 -2.13 13.89
CA GLU A 222 -2.78 -1.84 13.73
C GLU A 222 -3.56 -3.08 13.27
N CYS A 223 -3.04 -3.84 12.29
CA CYS A 223 -3.64 -5.12 11.90
C CYS A 223 -3.76 -6.10 13.07
N PHE A 224 -2.76 -6.11 13.97
CA PHE A 224 -2.76 -6.90 15.19
C PHE A 224 -3.85 -6.42 16.16
N TYR A 225 -3.97 -5.11 16.41
CA TYR A 225 -5.03 -4.58 17.29
C TYR A 225 -6.43 -4.92 16.77
N TYR A 226 -6.66 -4.90 15.46
CA TYR A 226 -7.92 -5.37 14.86
C TYR A 226 -8.14 -6.88 15.07
N ALA A 227 -7.08 -7.68 14.96
CA ALA A 227 -7.16 -9.12 15.25
C ALA A 227 -7.50 -9.38 16.72
N LEU A 228 -6.90 -8.61 17.63
CA LEU A 228 -7.13 -8.68 19.07
C LEU A 228 -8.59 -8.35 19.44
N ARG A 229 -9.14 -7.24 18.91
CA ARG A 229 -10.55 -6.87 19.09
C ARG A 229 -11.49 -7.98 18.62
N LYS A 230 -11.19 -8.55 17.44
CA LYS A 230 -11.95 -9.66 16.87
C LYS A 230 -11.89 -10.91 17.74
N TYR A 231 -10.71 -11.26 18.22
CA TYR A 231 -10.50 -12.40 19.10
C TYR A 231 -11.28 -12.24 20.41
N SER A 232 -11.13 -11.09 21.08
CA SER A 232 -11.85 -10.75 22.32
C SER A 232 -13.35 -10.96 22.17
N ARG A 233 -13.95 -10.46 21.08
CA ARG A 233 -15.38 -10.65 20.84
C ARG A 233 -15.81 -12.07 20.51
N GLU A 234 -14.96 -12.83 19.84
CA GLU A 234 -15.23 -14.26 19.63
C GLU A 234 -15.21 -15.01 20.95
N LEU A 235 -14.31 -14.64 21.87
CA LEU A 235 -14.19 -15.23 23.19
C LEU A 235 -15.36 -14.84 24.12
N SER A 236 -15.75 -13.56 24.15
CA SER A 236 -16.92 -13.07 24.89
C SER A 236 -18.23 -13.64 24.34
N GLY A 237 -18.23 -14.07 23.06
CA GLY A 237 -19.40 -14.58 22.37
C GLY A 237 -20.28 -13.49 21.76
N GLU A 238 -19.84 -12.23 21.81
CA GLU A 238 -20.52 -11.04 21.28
C GLU A 238 -20.50 -10.93 19.76
N MET A 239 -19.57 -11.63 19.07
CA MET A 239 -19.55 -11.70 17.59
C MET A 239 -20.80 -12.36 16.97
N LYS A 240 -21.73 -12.85 17.80
CA LYS A 240 -23.01 -13.41 17.38
C LYS A 240 -24.05 -12.33 17.07
N GLY A 241 -23.80 -11.57 15.99
CA GLY A 241 -24.84 -10.81 15.26
C GLY A 241 -25.93 -11.68 14.63
N LYS A 242 -25.81 -13.00 14.75
CA LYS A 242 -26.96 -13.90 14.84
C LYS A 242 -26.87 -14.48 16.23
N LYS A 243 -27.82 -14.14 17.14
CA LYS A 243 -28.19 -15.06 18.20
C LYS A 243 -28.22 -16.43 17.51
N LEU A 244 -27.28 -17.31 17.85
CA LEU A 244 -27.46 -18.73 17.65
C LEU A 244 -28.64 -19.01 18.57
N LEU A 245 -29.85 -18.71 18.09
CA LEU A 245 -31.07 -19.23 18.64
C LEU A 245 -30.74 -20.69 18.84
N PRO A 246 -30.88 -21.22 20.07
CA PRO A 246 -30.55 -22.60 20.36
C PRO A 246 -31.13 -23.40 19.22
N ILE A 247 -30.23 -24.01 18.44
CA ILE A 247 -30.66 -24.82 17.33
C ILE A 247 -31.41 -25.94 18.01
N ASP A 248 -32.73 -25.89 17.92
CA ASP A 248 -33.62 -26.86 18.50
C ASP A 248 -33.34 -28.18 17.78
N GLU A 249 -32.40 -28.94 18.35
CA GLU A 249 -31.90 -30.19 17.79
C GLU A 249 -33.06 -31.18 17.65
N ASP A 250 -34.03 -31.12 18.56
CA ASP A 250 -35.25 -31.93 18.53
C ASP A 250 -36.10 -31.54 17.32
N LYS A 251 -36.31 -30.25 17.05
CA LYS A 251 -37.03 -29.79 15.85
C LYS A 251 -36.33 -30.19 14.56
N ILE A 252 -34.99 -30.12 14.49
CA ILE A 252 -34.25 -30.54 13.29
C ILE A 252 -34.31 -32.07 13.14
N ASN A 253 -34.14 -32.82 14.22
CA ASN A 253 -34.24 -34.29 14.18
C ASN A 253 -35.65 -34.76 13.81
N TYR A 254 -36.68 -34.07 14.30
CA TYR A 254 -38.06 -34.28 13.87
C TYR A 254 -38.22 -34.04 12.36
N THR A 255 -37.65 -32.94 11.85
CA THR A 255 -37.66 -32.64 10.40
C THR A 255 -36.93 -33.72 9.60
N ILE A 256 -35.79 -34.21 10.07
CA ILE A 256 -35.06 -35.32 9.42
C ILE A 256 -35.91 -36.59 9.41
N LYS A 257 -36.60 -36.89 10.52
CA LYS A 257 -37.48 -38.06 10.62
C LYS A 257 -38.65 -37.96 9.64
N GLN A 258 -39.28 -36.79 9.51
CA GLN A 258 -40.35 -36.56 8.53
C GLN A 258 -39.86 -36.71 7.09
N LEU A 259 -38.76 -36.02 6.73
CA LEU A 259 -38.18 -36.13 5.38
C LEU A 259 -37.75 -37.57 5.03
N THR A 260 -37.29 -38.35 6.02
CA THR A 260 -36.91 -39.76 5.79
C THR A 260 -38.13 -40.62 5.51
N ARG A 261 -39.26 -40.37 6.21
CA ARG A 261 -40.53 -41.06 5.94
C ARG A 261 -41.08 -40.69 4.56
N GLU A 262 -41.09 -39.41 4.22
CA GLU A 262 -41.51 -38.93 2.90
C GLU A 262 -40.66 -39.56 1.78
N CYS A 263 -39.34 -39.67 1.96
CA CYS A 263 -38.47 -40.40 1.02
C CYS A 263 -38.92 -41.85 0.85
N SER A 264 -39.13 -42.59 1.95
CA SER A 264 -39.56 -44.00 1.86
C SER A 264 -40.92 -44.18 1.20
N GLU A 265 -41.87 -43.26 1.45
CA GLU A 265 -43.20 -43.30 0.83
C GLU A 265 -43.14 -43.01 -0.67
N ILE A 266 -42.32 -42.03 -1.10
CA ILE A 266 -42.14 -41.74 -2.53
C ILE A 266 -41.43 -42.88 -3.24
N SER A 267 -40.38 -43.47 -2.63
CA SER A 267 -39.69 -44.63 -3.20
C SER A 267 -40.63 -45.82 -3.40
N ALA A 268 -41.50 -46.12 -2.41
CA ALA A 268 -42.50 -47.18 -2.55
C ALA A 268 -43.50 -46.90 -3.70
N LYS A 269 -43.93 -45.64 -3.86
CA LYS A 269 -44.80 -45.24 -4.98
C LYS A 269 -44.10 -45.36 -6.34
N ILE A 270 -42.80 -45.07 -6.41
CA ILE A 270 -42.02 -45.28 -7.65
C ILE A 270 -42.01 -46.77 -8.00
N GLU A 271 -41.67 -47.64 -7.05
CA GLU A 271 -41.65 -49.10 -7.25
C GLU A 271 -43.03 -49.64 -7.69
N GLU A 272 -44.12 -49.16 -7.06
CA GLU A 272 -45.49 -49.50 -7.44
C GLU A 272 -45.80 -49.07 -8.89
N ASN A 273 -45.45 -47.84 -9.28
CA ASN A 273 -45.69 -47.35 -10.64
C ASN A 273 -44.80 -48.07 -11.67
N GLU A 274 -43.57 -48.43 -11.34
CA GLU A 274 -42.70 -49.25 -12.18
C GLU A 274 -43.26 -50.66 -12.36
N PHE A 275 -43.80 -51.26 -11.31
CA PHE A 275 -44.49 -52.54 -11.39
C PHE A 275 -45.71 -52.45 -12.31
N ASN A 276 -46.54 -51.42 -12.13
CA ASN A 276 -47.70 -51.18 -13.00
C ASN A 276 -47.29 -50.92 -14.44
N LEU A 277 -46.18 -50.22 -14.69
CA LEU A 277 -45.65 -49.93 -16.02
C LEU A 277 -45.29 -51.22 -16.78
N LYS A 278 -44.75 -52.23 -16.08
CA LYS A 278 -44.43 -53.54 -16.68
C LYS A 278 -45.68 -54.30 -17.16
N HIS A 279 -46.82 -54.08 -16.51
CA HIS A 279 -48.09 -54.76 -16.81
C HIS A 279 -49.09 -53.90 -17.59
N ALA A 280 -48.73 -52.65 -17.90
CA ALA A 280 -49.60 -51.68 -18.56
C ALA A 280 -49.74 -51.91 -20.07
N SER A 281 -50.92 -51.58 -20.60
CA SER A 281 -51.17 -51.51 -22.04
C SER A 281 -50.39 -50.35 -22.68
N PHE A 282 -50.16 -50.42 -24.00
CA PHE A 282 -49.34 -49.44 -24.72
C PHE A 282 -49.75 -47.97 -24.44
N PHE A 283 -51.05 -47.70 -24.37
CA PHE A 283 -51.58 -46.36 -24.17
C PHE A 283 -51.41 -45.82 -22.74
N SER A 284 -51.34 -46.66 -21.70
CA SER A 284 -51.18 -46.21 -20.31
C SER A 284 -49.72 -46.07 -19.85
N LYS A 285 -48.76 -46.55 -20.64
CA LYS A 285 -47.33 -46.43 -20.34
C LYS A 285 -46.83 -44.99 -20.29
N GLY A 286 -47.39 -44.11 -21.13
CA GLY A 286 -47.00 -42.69 -21.16
C GLY A 286 -47.28 -41.98 -19.84
N ASP A 287 -48.49 -42.15 -19.30
CA ASP A 287 -48.91 -41.53 -18.04
C ASP A 287 -48.13 -42.07 -16.85
N LEU A 288 -47.86 -43.38 -16.81
CA LEU A 288 -47.06 -44.01 -15.76
C LEU A 288 -45.61 -43.52 -15.78
N ASN A 289 -44.99 -43.42 -16.96
CA ASN A 289 -43.64 -42.86 -17.09
C ASN A 289 -43.58 -41.40 -16.61
N ARG A 290 -44.60 -40.59 -16.94
CA ARG A 290 -44.67 -39.21 -16.47
C ARG A 290 -44.76 -39.14 -14.94
N LYS A 291 -45.63 -39.97 -14.34
CA LYS A 291 -45.75 -40.07 -12.87
C LYS A 291 -44.45 -40.51 -12.20
N ILE A 292 -43.74 -41.48 -12.76
CA ILE A 292 -42.43 -41.92 -12.26
C ILE A 292 -41.44 -40.75 -12.28
N ASN A 293 -41.30 -40.06 -13.41
CA ASN A 293 -40.39 -38.92 -13.54
C ASN A 293 -40.72 -37.76 -12.56
N ASP A 294 -42.01 -37.49 -12.33
CA ASP A 294 -42.46 -36.47 -11.38
C ASP A 294 -42.15 -36.88 -9.91
N LEU A 295 -42.31 -38.17 -9.59
CA LEU A 295 -41.95 -38.74 -8.27
C LEU A 295 -40.44 -38.75 -8.05
N GLU A 296 -39.64 -39.13 -9.05
CA GLU A 296 -38.17 -39.09 -9.00
C GLU A 296 -37.66 -37.65 -8.78
N SER A 297 -38.23 -36.69 -9.49
CA SER A 297 -37.90 -35.26 -9.32
C SER A 297 -38.21 -34.78 -7.89
N SER A 298 -39.34 -35.23 -7.34
CA SER A 298 -39.73 -34.95 -5.96
C SER A 298 -38.76 -35.60 -4.95
N LEU A 299 -38.37 -36.85 -5.18
CA LEU A 299 -37.41 -37.59 -4.35
C LEU A 299 -36.07 -36.84 -4.29
N ILE A 300 -35.52 -36.43 -5.43
CA ILE A 300 -34.26 -35.66 -5.52
C ILE A 300 -34.35 -34.36 -4.70
N SER A 301 -35.49 -33.66 -4.75
CA SER A 301 -35.71 -32.45 -3.96
C SER A 301 -35.72 -32.73 -2.45
N ILE A 302 -36.39 -33.78 -2.01
CA ILE A 302 -36.46 -34.16 -0.58
C ILE A 302 -35.08 -34.61 -0.09
N GLU A 303 -34.33 -35.40 -0.87
CA GLU A 303 -32.97 -35.81 -0.53
C GLU A 303 -32.03 -34.61 -0.35
N LYS A 304 -32.13 -33.58 -1.20
CA LYS A 304 -31.38 -32.33 -1.04
C LYS A 304 -31.73 -31.62 0.27
N LYS A 305 -33.01 -31.55 0.64
CA LYS A 305 -33.46 -30.99 1.93
C LYS A 305 -32.92 -31.80 3.09
N LEU A 306 -32.98 -33.13 3.02
CA LEU A 306 -32.49 -34.06 4.04
C LEU A 306 -30.98 -33.96 4.23
N LYS A 307 -30.20 -33.87 3.14
CA LYS A 307 -28.75 -33.63 3.19
C LYS A 307 -28.42 -32.31 3.87
N THR A 308 -29.18 -31.26 3.57
CA THR A 308 -29.04 -29.94 4.19
C THR A 308 -29.36 -30.00 5.69
N ALA A 309 -30.44 -30.68 6.08
CA ALA A 309 -30.82 -30.86 7.48
C ALA A 309 -29.77 -31.66 8.27
N LYS A 310 -29.29 -32.79 7.73
CA LYS A 310 -28.19 -33.57 8.33
C LYS A 310 -26.91 -32.75 8.50
N LYS A 311 -26.58 -31.88 7.54
CA LYS A 311 -25.43 -30.97 7.64
C LYS A 311 -25.62 -29.96 8.79
N LYS A 312 -26.83 -29.43 8.98
CA LYS A 312 -27.15 -28.54 10.12
C LYS A 312 -26.93 -29.23 11.46
N VAL A 313 -27.37 -30.49 11.63
CA VAL A 313 -27.13 -31.27 12.88
C VAL A 313 -25.65 -31.54 13.11
N LYS A 314 -24.89 -31.90 12.07
CA LYS A 314 -23.43 -32.09 12.20
C LYS A 314 -22.74 -30.80 12.65
N ASN A 315 -23.18 -29.66 12.12
CA ASN A 315 -22.65 -28.36 12.51
C ASN A 315 -23.06 -27.96 13.93
N SER A 316 -24.30 -28.22 14.36
CA SER A 316 -24.73 -27.93 15.74
C SER A 316 -23.93 -28.74 16.75
N LYS A 317 -23.73 -30.05 16.52
CA LYS A 317 -22.91 -30.90 17.42
C LYS A 317 -21.46 -30.43 17.55
N LYS A 318 -20.87 -29.89 16.48
CA LYS A 318 -19.54 -29.26 16.53
C LYS A 318 -19.55 -28.00 17.41
N ILE A 319 -20.58 -27.18 17.29
CA ILE A 319 -20.76 -25.97 18.10
C ILE A 319 -20.93 -26.33 19.60
N THR A 320 -21.75 -27.33 19.93
CA THR A 320 -21.99 -27.74 21.32
C THR A 320 -20.73 -28.32 21.98
N LYS A 321 -19.91 -29.09 21.25
CA LYS A 321 -18.61 -29.55 21.75
C LYS A 321 -17.67 -28.39 22.08
N ASN A 322 -17.62 -27.37 21.22
CA ASN A 322 -16.81 -26.18 21.46
C ASN A 322 -17.35 -25.33 22.64
N GLN A 323 -18.65 -25.40 22.94
CA GLN A 323 -19.23 -24.71 24.11
C GLN A 323 -18.90 -25.40 25.44
N LYS A 324 -18.54 -26.69 25.48
CA LYS A 324 -18.11 -27.35 26.71
C LYS A 324 -16.70 -26.94 27.17
N ILE A 325 -15.97 -26.19 26.33
CA ILE A 325 -14.64 -25.60 26.60
C ILE A 325 -14.76 -24.24 27.33
N VAL A 326 -15.98 -23.84 27.75
CA VAL A 326 -16.21 -22.57 28.47
C VAL A 326 -15.43 -22.45 29.79
N ASN A 327 -14.98 -23.56 30.38
CA ASN A 327 -14.15 -23.54 31.60
C ASN A 327 -12.70 -23.08 31.39
N ASP A 328 -12.24 -22.85 30.14
CA ASP A 328 -10.88 -22.36 29.87
C ASP A 328 -10.82 -20.90 29.38
N LYS A 329 -11.96 -20.20 29.33
CA LYS A 329 -12.02 -18.83 28.75
C LYS A 329 -11.13 -17.82 29.47
N SER A 330 -11.12 -17.85 30.80
CA SER A 330 -10.32 -16.90 31.58
C SER A 330 -8.82 -17.15 31.41
N LYS A 331 -8.41 -18.42 31.26
CA LYS A 331 -7.03 -18.78 30.97
C LYS A 331 -6.65 -18.41 29.53
N GLU A 332 -7.55 -18.63 28.58
CA GLU A 332 -7.39 -18.22 27.17
C GLU A 332 -7.24 -16.70 27.06
N GLU A 333 -8.11 -15.94 27.70
CA GLU A 333 -8.04 -14.48 27.78
C GLU A 333 -6.70 -14.02 28.35
N LYS A 334 -6.32 -14.56 29.51
CA LYS A 334 -5.06 -14.19 30.16
C LYS A 334 -3.85 -14.50 29.28
N GLN A 335 -3.79 -15.69 28.68
CA GLN A 335 -2.69 -16.08 27.79
C GLN A 335 -2.57 -15.15 26.58
N VAL A 336 -3.71 -14.76 25.99
CA VAL A 336 -3.73 -13.87 24.82
C VAL A 336 -3.34 -12.44 25.18
N ILE A 337 -3.78 -11.92 26.32
CA ILE A 337 -3.41 -10.58 26.80
C ILE A 337 -1.92 -10.55 27.16
N ASP A 338 -1.43 -11.53 27.94
CA ASP A 338 -0.03 -11.62 28.35
C ASP A 338 0.90 -11.70 27.13
N PHE A 339 0.55 -12.53 26.13
CA PHE A 339 1.26 -12.58 24.85
C PHE A 339 1.22 -11.25 24.11
N SER A 340 0.04 -10.63 23.98
CA SER A 340 -0.09 -9.37 23.25
C SER A 340 0.71 -8.24 23.91
N ALA A 341 0.74 -8.21 25.24
CA ALA A 341 1.49 -7.24 26.03
C ALA A 341 3.02 -7.47 26.01
N SER A 342 3.49 -8.68 25.66
CA SER A 342 4.93 -8.94 25.50
C SER A 342 5.50 -8.41 24.19
N ILE A 343 4.67 -8.31 23.14
CA ILE A 343 5.08 -7.87 21.80
C ILE A 343 4.62 -6.45 21.44
N LEU A 344 3.65 -5.88 22.15
CA LEU A 344 3.10 -4.55 21.90
C LEU A 344 2.99 -3.74 23.21
N ASN A 345 2.67 -2.45 23.09
CA ASN A 345 2.43 -1.59 24.25
C ASN A 345 1.23 -2.10 25.08
N PRO A 346 1.42 -2.47 26.36
CA PRO A 346 0.36 -3.04 27.21
C PRO A 346 -0.88 -2.15 27.34
N SER A 347 -0.70 -0.83 27.48
CA SER A 347 -1.82 0.11 27.62
C SER A 347 -2.74 0.12 26.39
N LYS A 348 -2.16 -0.06 25.20
CA LYS A 348 -2.93 -0.17 23.95
C LYS A 348 -3.58 -1.55 23.83
N VAL A 349 -2.94 -2.61 24.31
CA VAL A 349 -3.51 -3.97 24.31
C VAL A 349 -4.80 -3.98 25.13
N ASP A 350 -4.78 -3.48 26.37
CA ASP A 350 -5.95 -3.43 27.24
C ASP A 350 -7.08 -2.57 26.65
N SER A 351 -6.74 -1.41 26.08
CA SER A 351 -7.71 -0.54 25.41
C SER A 351 -8.36 -1.24 24.21
N ASN A 352 -7.58 -2.00 23.42
CA ASN A 352 -8.09 -2.69 22.25
C ASN A 352 -8.84 -3.98 22.59
N TRP A 353 -8.48 -4.69 23.65
CA TRP A 353 -9.20 -5.88 24.10
C TRP A 353 -10.67 -5.57 24.43
N ASN A 354 -10.91 -4.43 25.07
CA ASN A 354 -12.22 -4.01 25.54
C ASN A 354 -13.02 -3.17 24.52
N LYS A 355 -12.47 -2.90 23.34
CA LYS A 355 -13.13 -2.07 22.31
C LYS A 355 -14.24 -2.84 21.60
N THR A 356 -15.41 -2.21 21.51
CA THR A 356 -16.59 -2.71 20.80
C THR A 356 -16.65 -2.23 19.34
N GLU A 357 -15.85 -1.25 18.93
CA GLU A 357 -15.87 -0.74 17.56
C GLU A 357 -14.73 -1.32 16.71
N GLY A 358 -14.93 -1.36 15.39
CA GLY A 358 -13.89 -1.76 14.44
C GLY A 358 -13.42 -3.20 14.63
N VAL A 359 -14.35 -4.16 14.61
CA VAL A 359 -14.02 -5.59 14.76
C VAL A 359 -13.78 -6.28 13.42
N PHE A 360 -14.29 -5.70 12.36
CA PHE A 360 -14.06 -6.17 11.00
C PHE A 360 -13.17 -5.18 10.28
N LEU A 361 -12.15 -5.71 9.64
CA LEU A 361 -11.28 -4.94 8.76
C LEU A 361 -11.96 -4.82 7.38
N GLY A 362 -12.88 -3.85 7.25
CA GLY A 362 -13.50 -3.45 5.98
C GLY A 362 -12.63 -2.42 5.24
N ASP A 363 -13.07 -1.98 4.05
CA ASP A 363 -12.25 -1.04 3.27
C ASP A 363 -12.11 0.32 3.98
N LYS A 364 -13.07 0.70 4.84
CA LYS A 364 -12.98 1.90 5.69
C LYS A 364 -11.80 1.80 6.65
N GLU A 365 -11.76 0.71 7.42
CA GLU A 365 -10.75 0.48 8.46
C GLU A 365 -9.37 0.31 7.82
N LEU A 366 -9.30 -0.39 6.67
CA LEU A 366 -8.08 -0.50 5.88
C LEU A 366 -7.55 0.87 5.43
N TRP A 367 -8.44 1.75 5.01
CA TRP A 367 -8.07 3.10 4.60
C TRP A 367 -7.62 3.97 5.77
N GLU A 368 -8.25 3.83 6.94
CA GLU A 368 -7.85 4.52 8.17
C GLU A 368 -6.44 4.10 8.62
N ILE A 369 -6.09 2.81 8.53
CA ILE A 369 -4.73 2.32 8.83
C ILE A 369 -3.69 3.00 7.93
N ILE A 370 -3.96 3.10 6.62
CA ILE A 370 -3.04 3.73 5.67
C ILE A 370 -2.89 5.23 5.94
N LYS A 371 -3.97 5.91 6.35
CA LYS A 371 -3.91 7.34 6.71
C LYS A 371 -3.07 7.56 7.96
N LEU A 372 -3.30 6.75 8.99
CA LEU A 372 -2.56 6.82 10.26
C LEU A 372 -1.07 6.55 10.05
N SER A 373 -0.71 5.60 9.18
CA SER A 373 0.70 5.32 8.88
C SER A 373 1.37 6.51 8.15
N LYS A 374 0.70 7.08 7.14
CA LYS A 374 1.23 8.22 6.37
C LYS A 374 1.35 9.51 7.18
N SER A 375 0.37 9.87 8.02
CA SER A 375 0.43 11.09 8.82
C SER A 375 1.61 11.07 9.80
N LEU A 376 1.92 9.89 10.32
CA LEU A 376 3.05 9.71 11.24
C LEU A 376 4.41 9.73 10.52
N GLU A 377 4.46 9.36 9.24
CA GLU A 377 5.67 9.51 8.43
C GLU A 377 5.97 10.98 8.13
N SER A 378 4.94 11.78 7.81
CA SER A 378 5.12 13.24 7.67
C SER A 378 5.60 13.87 8.96
N ASP A 379 5.07 13.47 10.12
CA ASP A 379 5.52 13.99 11.42
C ASP A 379 6.97 13.61 11.74
N LYS A 380 7.40 12.39 11.36
CA LYS A 380 8.80 11.97 11.51
C LYS A 380 9.72 12.79 10.62
N GLN A 381 9.33 13.05 9.37
CA GLN A 381 10.13 13.87 8.45
C GLN A 381 10.20 15.34 8.90
N ILE A 382 9.13 15.87 9.50
CA ILE A 382 9.13 17.22 10.08
C ILE A 382 10.07 17.25 11.29
N LYS A 383 9.97 16.28 12.21
CA LYS A 383 10.85 16.22 13.39
C LYS A 383 12.32 15.98 13.04
N SER A 384 12.63 15.18 12.02
CA SER A 384 14.01 15.00 11.55
C SER A 384 14.53 16.27 10.90
N LYS A 385 13.71 16.98 10.13
CA LYS A 385 14.07 18.28 9.58
C LYS A 385 14.24 19.34 10.67
N ASP A 386 13.43 19.34 11.72
CA ASP A 386 13.58 20.26 12.84
C ASP A 386 14.79 19.93 13.71
N SER A 387 15.14 18.65 13.87
CA SER A 387 16.39 18.24 14.52
C SER A 387 17.62 18.61 13.69
N ASP A 388 17.55 18.45 12.36
CA ASP A 388 18.63 18.83 11.46
C ASP A 388 18.76 20.35 11.35
N VAL A 389 17.65 21.10 11.33
CA VAL A 389 17.64 22.57 11.36
C VAL A 389 18.15 23.10 12.72
N ASN A 390 17.85 22.42 13.83
CA ASN A 390 18.41 22.79 15.13
C ASN A 390 19.89 22.41 15.26
N GLN A 391 20.34 21.27 14.72
CA GLN A 391 21.77 20.94 14.65
C GLN A 391 22.53 21.89 13.71
N SER A 392 21.89 22.30 12.61
CA SER A 392 22.42 23.31 11.69
C SER A 392 22.52 24.67 12.38
N LYS A 393 21.49 25.12 13.10
CA LYS A 393 21.53 26.39 13.86
C LYS A 393 22.57 26.38 14.97
N VAL A 394 22.78 25.25 15.65
CA VAL A 394 23.85 25.11 16.67
C VAL A 394 25.24 25.12 16.02
N LYS A 395 25.42 24.50 14.83
CA LYS A 395 26.66 24.59 14.06
C LYS A 395 26.92 26.00 13.52
N TYR A 396 25.92 26.71 13.00
CA TYR A 396 26.09 28.07 12.48
C TYR A 396 26.35 29.09 13.60
N LYS A 397 25.74 28.93 14.78
CA LYS A 397 26.06 29.79 15.94
C LYS A 397 27.51 29.59 16.42
N ASN A 398 27.98 28.34 16.48
CA ASN A 398 29.37 28.04 16.85
C ASN A 398 30.41 28.48 15.80
N VAL A 399 30.04 28.61 14.52
CA VAL A 399 30.93 29.12 13.47
C VAL A 399 30.92 30.65 13.41
N GLU A 400 29.78 31.31 13.63
CA GLU A 400 29.73 32.78 13.76
C GLU A 400 30.44 33.28 15.02
N ASP A 401 30.33 32.57 16.14
CA ASP A 401 31.02 32.94 17.39
C ASP A 401 32.55 32.70 17.25
N LYS A 402 32.99 31.63 16.55
CA LYS A 402 34.41 31.41 16.21
C LYS A 402 34.97 32.47 15.26
N ALA A 403 34.22 32.83 14.21
CA ALA A 403 34.64 33.85 13.26
C ALA A 403 34.67 35.26 13.91
N ARG A 404 33.77 35.54 14.86
CA ARG A 404 33.81 36.78 15.64
C ARG A 404 34.99 36.82 16.62
N GLU A 405 35.34 35.70 17.25
CA GLU A 405 36.54 35.61 18.10
C GLU A 405 37.84 35.75 17.30
N GLU A 406 37.96 35.14 16.10
CA GLU A 406 39.13 35.32 15.23
C GLU A 406 39.28 36.77 14.71
N ILE A 407 38.18 37.43 14.34
CA ILE A 407 38.19 38.84 13.89
C ILE A 407 38.50 39.81 15.06
N LEU A 408 38.13 39.47 16.30
CA LEU A 408 38.49 40.24 17.49
C LEU A 408 39.96 40.03 17.92
N LEU A 409 40.54 38.86 17.66
CA LEU A 409 41.95 38.55 17.93
C LEU A 409 42.91 39.20 16.92
N GLU A 410 42.54 39.29 15.64
CA GLU A 410 43.37 39.97 14.63
C GLU A 410 43.32 41.50 14.73
N LYS A 411 42.23 42.10 15.23
CA LYS A 411 42.11 43.56 15.33
C LYS A 411 42.71 44.16 16.60
N ASN A 412 42.97 43.37 17.63
CA ASN A 412 43.55 43.85 18.90
C ASN A 412 45.04 43.49 19.07
N SER A 413 45.72 42.98 18.04
CA SER A 413 47.06 42.38 18.16
C SER A 413 48.24 43.36 18.23
N LEU A 414 48.01 44.67 18.43
CA LEU A 414 49.09 45.67 18.48
C LEU A 414 49.38 46.23 19.89
N ASP A 415 48.50 46.02 20.89
CA ASP A 415 48.68 46.59 22.24
C ASP A 415 48.76 45.56 23.38
N ILE A 416 48.77 44.25 23.06
CA ILE A 416 48.78 43.17 24.06
C ILE A 416 50.22 42.64 24.23
N SER A 417 50.66 42.46 25.49
CA SER A 417 51.96 41.88 25.83
C SER A 417 52.16 40.50 25.17
N ILE A 418 53.40 40.21 24.76
CA ILE A 418 53.77 38.91 24.17
C ILE A 418 53.40 37.75 25.09
N GLU A 419 53.54 37.93 26.40
CA GLU A 419 53.19 36.92 27.41
C GLU A 419 51.70 36.58 27.37
N ASP A 420 50.83 37.59 27.24
CA ASP A 420 49.39 37.42 27.16
C ASP A 420 48.96 36.76 25.83
N ARG A 421 49.69 37.05 24.74
CA ARG A 421 49.47 36.40 23.43
C ARG A 421 49.82 34.91 23.50
N LEU A 422 50.93 34.55 24.12
CA LEU A 422 51.34 33.16 24.31
C LEU A 422 50.39 32.40 25.26
N LEU A 423 49.93 33.04 26.34
CA LEU A 423 48.98 32.47 27.28
C LEU A 423 47.62 32.19 26.61
N SER A 424 47.15 33.13 25.78
CA SER A 424 45.91 32.96 25.01
C SER A 424 46.02 31.81 24.01
N LEU A 425 47.14 31.70 23.31
CA LEU A 425 47.40 30.61 22.36
C LEU A 425 47.42 29.24 23.06
N LYS A 426 48.00 29.16 24.26
CA LYS A 426 48.00 27.93 25.08
C LYS A 426 46.59 27.53 25.51
N ASN A 427 45.76 28.50 25.91
CA ASN A 427 44.37 28.24 26.29
C ASN A 427 43.52 27.70 25.12
N LEU A 428 43.78 28.15 23.87
CA LEU A 428 43.08 27.64 22.68
C LEU A 428 43.44 26.17 22.40
N LYS A 429 44.71 25.80 22.59
CA LYS A 429 45.18 24.43 22.47
C LYS A 429 44.56 23.51 23.54
N GLU A 430 44.57 23.93 24.81
CA GLU A 430 43.99 23.13 25.91
C GLU A 430 42.48 22.89 25.75
N LYS A 431 41.77 23.81 25.08
CA LYS A 431 40.35 23.66 24.73
C LYS A 431 40.10 22.80 23.47
N GLY A 432 41.14 22.30 22.81
CA GLY A 432 41.03 21.52 21.57
C GLY A 432 40.51 22.34 20.39
N LEU A 433 40.69 23.66 20.40
CA LEU A 433 40.23 24.56 19.34
C LEU A 433 41.20 24.67 18.17
N ILE A 434 42.49 24.42 18.44
CA ILE A 434 43.59 24.38 17.47
C ILE A 434 44.40 23.10 17.66
N THR A 435 45.06 22.64 16.60
CA THR A 435 45.93 21.45 16.67
C THR A 435 47.28 21.77 17.30
N GLU A 436 48.03 20.73 17.69
CA GLU A 436 49.41 20.86 18.18
C GLU A 436 50.31 21.58 17.16
N GLU A 437 50.15 21.22 15.88
CA GLU A 437 50.91 21.77 14.76
C GLU A 437 50.61 23.26 14.53
N GLU A 438 49.32 23.66 14.60
CA GLU A 438 48.90 25.05 14.49
C GLU A 438 49.38 25.90 15.67
N TYR A 439 49.38 25.32 16.87
CA TYR A 439 49.91 25.96 18.08
C TYR A 439 51.41 26.25 17.93
N ASP A 440 52.21 25.28 17.49
CA ASP A 440 53.65 25.43 17.36
C ASP A 440 54.05 26.43 16.26
N ALA A 441 53.32 26.43 15.13
CA ALA A 441 53.52 27.41 14.06
C ALA A 441 53.27 28.83 14.57
N ARG A 442 52.11 29.09 15.17
CA ARG A 442 51.74 30.43 15.68
C ARG A 442 52.61 30.88 16.85
N ARG A 443 53.03 29.94 17.72
CA ARG A 443 53.96 30.23 18.81
C ARG A 443 55.30 30.71 18.28
N THR A 444 55.80 30.05 17.24
CA THR A 444 57.05 30.42 16.56
C THR A 444 56.95 31.82 15.98
N ASP A 445 55.85 32.13 15.28
CA ASP A 445 55.62 33.46 14.70
C ASP A 445 55.57 34.57 15.77
N ILE A 446 54.91 34.33 16.91
CA ILE A 446 54.85 35.31 18.02
C ILE A 446 56.26 35.56 18.60
N ILE A 447 57.05 34.51 18.79
CA ILE A 447 58.42 34.63 19.32
C ILE A 447 59.35 35.31 18.30
N GLN A 448 59.18 35.06 17.01
CA GLN A 448 59.94 35.69 15.94
C GLN A 448 59.55 37.15 15.67
N SER A 449 58.39 37.60 16.18
CA SER A 449 57.97 39.00 16.11
C SER A 449 58.63 39.90 17.18
N ILE A 450 59.47 39.32 18.03
CA ILE A 450 60.39 39.99 18.96
C ILE A 450 61.67 40.35 18.19
#